data_AF-A0A9X0A6H6-F1
#
_entry.id   AF-A0A9X0A6H6-F1
#
_cell.length_a   1.000
_cell.length_b   1.000
_cell.length_c   1.000
_cell.angle_alpha   90.00
_cell.angle_beta   90.00
_cell.angle_gamma   90.00
#
_symmetry.space_group_name_H-M   'P 1'
#
loop_
_entity.id
_entity.type
_entity.pdbx_description
1 polymer ?
#
loop_
_entity_poly.entity_id
_entity_poly.type
_entity_poly.pdbx_seq_one_letter_code
_entity_poly.pdbx_strand_id
1 'polypeptide(L)'
;MLGLFEEALIQYDEIDALLTQLVINSNHGEPLDCIEVFMRDCNCCDGVSLAKSSQDFLRQLIKTHEANYVDLRNYLFSRQCNLLLKMDRRAWEIAQRTLDFLHNLIHELAMKEVKFSMPTGGASCCIILTSLEVLKTCENECDKEDMVYSLHFALLYQYARQKLDDLGTLCALMPDMTPDSSMQTICTSLSDGIGKTQGSEDLEPNSPSKRLQRALSSRLAFQSLYLELTDRAITIFKNIGRARAAKVLGVDLAQFFRVSVSMGSYLLTLFVTCLKSLGCS
;
A
#
# COMPACT_ATOMS: atom_id res chain seq x y z
N MET A 1 11.41 18.03 26.40
CA MET A 1 11.32 17.67 24.97
C MET A 1 10.44 16.44 24.72
N LEU A 2 10.11 15.64 25.74
CA LEU A 2 9.31 14.41 25.61
C LEU A 2 7.84 14.59 25.17
N GLY A 3 7.21 15.77 25.34
CA GLY A 3 5.82 16.00 24.91
C GLY A 3 5.65 16.63 23.51
N LEU A 4 6.71 17.20 22.92
CA LEU A 4 6.56 17.98 21.68
C LEU A 4 6.11 17.14 20.47
N PHE A 5 6.61 15.90 20.38
CA PHE A 5 6.22 15.00 19.30
C PHE A 5 4.80 14.46 19.51
N GLU A 6 4.40 14.18 20.75
CA GLU A 6 3.06 13.74 21.11
C GLU A 6 2.03 14.84 20.83
N GLU A 7 2.30 16.06 21.27
CA GLU A 7 1.48 17.24 20.99
C GLU A 7 1.35 17.49 19.48
N ALA A 8 2.46 17.40 18.74
CA ALA A 8 2.42 17.55 17.29
C ALA A 8 1.61 16.43 16.61
N LEU A 9 1.71 15.19 17.10
CA LEU A 9 0.96 14.05 16.56
C LEU A 9 -0.55 14.26 16.79
N ILE A 10 -0.95 14.69 17.98
CA ILE A 10 -2.35 15.05 18.28
C ILE A 10 -2.88 16.07 17.26
N GLN A 11 -2.09 17.10 16.93
CA GLN A 11 -2.51 18.09 15.94
C GLN A 11 -2.70 17.50 14.54
N TYR A 12 -1.82 16.59 14.10
CA TYR A 12 -2.01 15.89 12.83
C TYR A 12 -3.24 14.97 12.87
N ASP A 13 -3.49 14.31 14.01
CA ASP A 13 -4.64 13.42 14.20
C ASP A 13 -5.96 14.18 14.17
N GLU A 14 -6.01 15.37 14.79
CA GLU A 14 -7.16 16.27 14.72
C GLU A 14 -7.43 16.74 13.28
N ILE A 15 -6.39 17.14 12.54
CA ILE A 15 -6.54 17.56 11.13
C ILE A 15 -7.04 16.38 10.27
N ASP A 16 -6.46 15.19 10.45
CA ASP A 16 -6.85 13.99 9.71
C ASP A 16 -8.32 13.63 9.94
N ALA A 17 -8.77 13.66 11.21
CA ALA A 17 -10.15 13.39 11.59
C ALA A 17 -11.12 14.45 11.05
N LEU A 18 -10.77 15.73 11.10
CA LEU A 18 -11.57 16.81 10.53
C LEU A 18 -11.72 16.66 9.02
N LEU A 19 -10.65 16.27 8.32
CA LEU A 19 -10.68 16.06 6.87
C LEU A 19 -11.58 14.89 6.49
N THR A 20 -11.44 13.75 7.18
CA THR A 20 -12.31 12.58 6.98
C THR A 20 -13.77 12.92 7.27
N GLN A 21 -14.05 13.65 8.36
CA GLN A 21 -15.41 14.07 8.70
C GLN A 21 -16.02 15.00 7.63
N LEU A 22 -15.25 15.98 7.15
CA LEU A 22 -15.67 16.89 6.10
C LEU A 22 -16.05 16.14 4.82
N VAL A 23 -15.22 15.17 4.41
CA VAL A 23 -15.47 14.36 3.22
C VAL A 23 -16.69 13.45 3.41
N ILE A 24 -16.86 12.82 4.58
CA ILE A 24 -18.07 12.05 4.91
C ILE A 24 -19.33 12.92 4.88
N ASN A 25 -19.29 14.10 5.49
CA ASN A 25 -20.41 15.03 5.55
C ASN A 25 -20.82 15.55 4.17
N SER A 26 -19.89 15.61 3.21
CA SER A 26 -20.22 16.05 1.86
C SER A 26 -21.27 15.16 1.17
N ASN A 27 -21.29 13.84 1.45
CA ASN A 27 -22.36 12.94 0.98
C ASN A 27 -23.75 13.31 1.52
N HIS A 28 -23.81 14.12 2.58
CA HIS A 28 -25.03 14.61 3.20
C HIS A 28 -25.37 16.04 2.78
N GLY A 29 -24.66 16.59 1.79
CA GLY A 29 -24.92 17.89 1.19
C GLY A 29 -24.09 19.05 1.76
N GLU A 30 -23.12 18.78 2.65
CA GLU A 30 -22.19 19.81 3.10
C GLU A 30 -21.14 20.14 2.01
N PRO A 31 -20.86 21.43 1.75
CA PRO A 31 -19.91 21.81 0.70
C PRO A 31 -18.46 21.54 1.10
N LEU A 32 -17.62 21.20 0.12
CA LEU A 32 -16.18 20.96 0.28
C LEU A 32 -15.33 22.23 0.08
N ASP A 33 -15.90 23.42 0.21
CA ASP A 33 -15.28 24.71 -0.15
C ASP A 33 -13.90 24.91 0.50
N CYS A 34 -13.73 24.45 1.74
CA CYS A 34 -12.47 24.61 2.47
C CYS A 34 -11.32 23.72 1.94
N ILE A 35 -11.61 22.71 1.12
CA ILE A 35 -10.62 21.82 0.48
C ILE A 35 -10.76 21.76 -1.04
N GLU A 36 -11.58 22.61 -1.65
CA GLU A 36 -11.84 22.64 -3.09
C GLU A 36 -10.55 22.74 -3.91
N VAL A 37 -9.56 23.48 -3.39
CA VAL A 37 -8.25 23.63 -4.02
C VAL A 37 -7.52 22.30 -4.26
N PHE A 38 -7.85 21.25 -3.50
CA PHE A 38 -7.28 19.91 -3.61
C PHE A 38 -8.12 18.97 -4.50
N MET A 39 -9.32 19.36 -4.93
CA MET A 39 -10.22 18.56 -5.79
C MET A 39 -9.84 18.65 -7.27
N ARG A 40 -8.56 18.39 -7.55
CA ARG A 40 -7.98 18.38 -8.89
C ARG A 40 -7.61 16.97 -9.31
N ASP A 41 -7.59 16.73 -10.61
CA ASP A 41 -7.23 15.42 -11.16
C ASP A 41 -5.85 14.97 -10.70
N CYS A 42 -5.76 13.69 -10.33
CA CYS A 42 -4.53 13.07 -9.89
C CYS A 42 -3.87 12.40 -11.09
N ASN A 43 -2.72 12.93 -11.51
CA ASN A 43 -1.92 12.33 -12.58
C ASN A 43 -0.89 11.32 -12.05
N CYS A 44 -0.77 11.19 -10.73
CA CYS A 44 0.17 10.29 -10.08
C CYS A 44 -0.55 9.08 -9.46
N CYS A 45 0.19 8.02 -9.23
CA CYS A 45 -0.27 6.80 -8.58
C CYS A 45 0.48 6.56 -7.26
N ASP A 46 1.12 7.61 -6.73
CA ASP A 46 2.05 7.51 -5.62
C ASP A 46 1.35 7.25 -4.29
N GLY A 47 2.01 6.46 -3.47
CA GLY A 47 1.66 6.29 -2.07
C GLY A 47 2.44 7.25 -1.17
N VAL A 48 2.29 7.03 0.13
CA VAL A 48 3.05 7.72 1.17
C VAL A 48 4.55 7.42 0.98
N SER A 49 5.38 8.46 1.06
CA SER A 49 6.84 8.36 1.20
C SER A 49 7.24 8.98 2.54
N LEU A 50 8.11 8.29 3.27
CA LEU A 50 8.66 8.74 4.55
C LEU A 50 10.01 9.44 4.37
N ALA A 51 10.55 9.47 3.16
CA ALA A 51 11.75 10.25 2.82
C ALA A 51 11.53 11.75 3.04
N LYS A 52 12.55 12.42 3.59
CA LYS A 52 12.45 13.86 3.89
C LYS A 52 12.26 14.70 2.62
N SER A 53 12.96 14.36 1.55
CA SER A 53 12.86 15.07 0.26
C SER A 53 11.43 15.06 -0.30
N SER A 54 10.73 13.95 -0.15
CA SER A 54 9.38 13.74 -0.69
C SER A 54 8.34 14.47 0.15
N GLN A 55 8.53 14.50 1.48
CA GLN A 55 7.73 15.34 2.37
C GLN A 55 7.92 16.84 2.09
N ASP A 56 9.15 17.28 1.87
CA ASP A 56 9.45 18.67 1.53
C ASP A 56 8.82 19.04 0.18
N PHE A 57 8.84 18.13 -0.80
CA PHE A 57 8.18 18.31 -2.08
C PHE A 57 6.65 18.43 -1.96
N LEU A 58 5.99 17.47 -1.28
CA LEU A 58 4.54 17.54 -1.02
C LEU A 58 4.16 18.80 -0.26
N ARG A 59 4.98 19.21 0.71
CA ARG A 59 4.78 20.47 1.43
C ARG A 59 4.83 21.70 0.51
N GLN A 60 5.72 21.70 -0.48
CA GLN A 60 5.74 22.78 -1.47
C GLN A 60 4.47 22.76 -2.32
N LEU A 61 4.04 21.60 -2.82
CA LEU A 61 2.80 21.48 -3.59
C LEU A 61 1.57 21.97 -2.79
N ILE A 62 1.50 21.68 -1.49
CA ILE A 62 0.41 22.17 -0.63
C ILE A 62 0.47 23.70 -0.52
N LYS A 63 1.66 24.29 -0.36
CA LYS A 63 1.84 25.75 -0.23
C LYS A 63 1.58 26.50 -1.53
N THR A 64 1.94 25.92 -2.67
CA THR A 64 1.72 26.51 -4.00
C THR A 64 0.32 26.28 -4.52
N HIS A 65 -0.54 25.60 -3.75
CA HIS A 65 -1.86 25.17 -4.20
C HIS A 65 -1.77 24.34 -5.48
N GLU A 66 -0.78 23.44 -5.55
CA GLU A 66 -0.55 22.50 -6.64
C GLU A 66 -0.93 21.07 -6.28
N ALA A 67 -0.99 20.75 -4.98
CA ALA A 67 -1.33 19.43 -4.46
C ALA A 67 -2.79 19.03 -4.75
N ASN A 68 -2.99 17.74 -5.01
CA ASN A 68 -4.32 17.11 -5.05
C ASN A 68 -4.72 16.52 -3.68
N TYR A 69 -5.92 15.97 -3.58
CA TYR A 69 -6.45 15.40 -2.33
C TYR A 69 -5.59 14.22 -1.84
N VAL A 70 -5.13 13.34 -2.73
CA VAL A 70 -4.25 12.22 -2.39
C VAL A 70 -2.90 12.72 -1.88
N ASP A 71 -2.33 13.77 -2.49
CA ASP A 71 -1.08 14.39 -2.03
C ASP A 71 -1.21 14.93 -0.60
N LEU A 72 -2.33 15.60 -0.29
CA LEU A 72 -2.62 16.11 1.05
C LEU A 72 -2.72 14.96 2.07
N ARG A 73 -3.47 13.90 1.73
CA ARG A 73 -3.63 12.72 2.59
C ARG A 73 -2.28 12.01 2.82
N ASN A 74 -1.51 11.80 1.76
CA ASN A 74 -0.18 11.20 1.84
C ASN A 74 0.77 12.05 2.70
N TYR A 75 0.74 13.38 2.56
CA TYR A 75 1.55 14.27 3.37
C TYR A 75 1.17 14.18 4.86
N LEU A 76 -0.11 14.31 5.21
CA LEU A 76 -0.55 14.24 6.61
C LEU A 76 -0.16 12.91 7.25
N PHE A 77 -0.43 11.80 6.56
CA PHE A 77 -0.09 10.48 7.08
C PHE A 77 1.43 10.25 7.19
N SER A 78 2.22 10.72 6.22
CA SER A 78 3.69 10.66 6.32
C SER A 78 4.22 11.37 7.57
N ARG A 79 3.59 12.49 7.96
CA ARG A 79 3.96 13.26 9.15
C ARG A 79 3.61 12.50 10.43
N GLN A 80 2.46 11.84 10.49
CA GLN A 80 2.08 10.97 11.61
C GLN A 80 3.09 9.84 11.79
N CYS A 81 3.41 9.11 10.70
CA CYS A 81 4.41 8.04 10.72
C CYS A 81 5.78 8.52 11.20
N ASN A 82 6.28 9.65 10.67
CA ASN A 82 7.57 10.21 11.08
C ASN A 82 7.60 10.66 12.56
N LEU A 83 6.47 11.10 13.10
CA LEU A 83 6.34 11.44 14.52
C LEU A 83 6.35 10.17 15.38
N LEU A 84 5.63 9.12 14.97
CA LEU A 84 5.61 7.83 15.65
C LEU A 84 6.99 7.15 15.67
N LEU A 85 7.73 7.20 14.55
CA LEU A 85 9.11 6.68 14.48
C LEU A 85 10.05 7.39 15.48
N LYS A 86 9.79 8.66 15.80
CA LYS A 86 10.56 9.43 16.80
C LYS A 86 10.16 9.15 18.25
N MET A 87 9.03 8.48 18.49
CA MET A 87 8.40 8.31 19.81
C MET A 87 8.46 6.86 20.33
N ASP A 88 9.64 6.24 20.32
CA ASP A 88 9.90 4.93 20.93
C ASP A 88 9.19 3.75 20.24
N ARG A 89 9.57 3.47 18.99
CA ARG A 89 9.45 2.13 18.34
C ARG A 89 8.05 1.50 18.34
N ARG A 90 7.00 2.27 18.07
CA ARG A 90 5.64 1.74 17.92
C ARG A 90 5.37 1.20 16.51
N ALA A 91 6.18 0.25 16.05
CA ALA A 91 6.06 -0.34 14.72
C ALA A 91 4.66 -0.89 14.45
N TRP A 92 4.09 -1.54 15.46
CA TRP A 92 2.73 -2.08 15.40
C TRP A 92 1.68 -0.99 15.28
N GLU A 93 1.86 0.16 15.94
CA GLU A 93 0.93 1.31 15.86
C GLU A 93 1.00 1.93 14.47
N ILE A 94 2.19 2.08 13.89
CA ILE A 94 2.36 2.54 12.51
C ILE A 94 1.61 1.60 11.55
N ALA A 95 1.81 0.28 11.66
CA ALA A 95 1.12 -0.69 10.81
C ALA A 95 -0.40 -0.68 10.99
N GLN A 96 -0.89 -0.55 12.23
CA GLN A 96 -2.32 -0.42 12.51
C GLN A 96 -2.89 0.83 11.83
N ARG A 97 -2.29 1.99 12.09
CA ARG A 97 -2.76 3.27 11.56
C ARG A 97 -2.64 3.33 10.04
N THR A 98 -1.67 2.62 9.45
CA THR A 98 -1.55 2.46 7.99
C THR A 98 -2.76 1.74 7.42
N LEU A 99 -3.23 0.66 8.04
CA LEU A 99 -4.43 -0.05 7.58
C LEU A 99 -5.66 0.86 7.67
N ASP A 100 -5.84 1.57 8.79
CA ASP A 100 -6.97 2.47 8.98
C ASP A 100 -6.95 3.61 7.95
N PHE A 101 -5.79 4.24 7.75
CA PHE A 101 -5.57 5.27 6.73
C PHE A 101 -5.93 4.77 5.33
N LEU A 102 -5.43 3.60 4.93
CA LEU A 102 -5.65 3.07 3.59
C LEU A 102 -7.13 2.74 3.33
N HIS A 103 -7.83 2.17 4.32
CA HIS A 103 -9.26 1.92 4.21
C HIS A 103 -10.07 3.22 4.13
N ASN A 104 -9.74 4.21 4.96
CA ASN A 104 -10.38 5.52 4.93
C ASN A 104 -10.16 6.21 3.58
N LEU A 105 -8.92 6.19 3.07
CA LEU A 105 -8.58 6.78 1.79
C LEU A 105 -9.43 6.17 0.67
N ILE A 106 -9.51 4.85 0.54
CA ILE A 106 -10.34 4.23 -0.51
C ILE A 106 -11.81 4.63 -0.37
N HIS A 107 -12.32 4.65 0.85
CA HIS A 107 -13.70 5.03 1.10
C HIS A 107 -13.96 6.48 0.70
N GLU A 108 -13.07 7.40 1.05
CA GLU A 108 -13.10 8.81 0.64
C GLU A 108 -13.03 8.96 -0.88
N LEU A 109 -12.13 8.23 -1.54
CA LEU A 109 -11.96 8.24 -3.00
C LEU A 109 -13.16 7.66 -3.76
N ALA A 110 -14.01 6.88 -3.11
CA ALA A 110 -15.22 6.31 -3.68
C ALA A 110 -16.46 7.22 -3.52
N MET A 111 -16.36 8.32 -2.76
CA MET A 111 -17.46 9.26 -2.55
C MET A 111 -17.74 10.09 -3.80
N LYS A 112 -19.02 10.41 -4.05
CA LYS A 112 -19.44 11.07 -5.30
C LYS A 112 -19.06 12.54 -5.35
N GLU A 113 -18.95 13.15 -4.18
CA GLU A 113 -18.66 14.57 -3.97
C GLU A 113 -17.17 14.86 -4.10
N VAL A 114 -16.32 13.84 -3.95
CA VAL A 114 -14.89 13.88 -4.24
C VAL A 114 -14.69 13.76 -5.75
N LYS A 115 -14.88 14.88 -6.44
CA LYS A 115 -14.87 14.94 -7.91
C LYS A 115 -13.46 15.17 -8.44
N PHE A 116 -12.67 14.10 -8.54
CA PHE A 116 -11.43 14.12 -9.31
C PHE A 116 -11.17 12.78 -10.01
N SER A 117 -10.39 12.82 -11.08
CA SER A 117 -10.01 11.62 -11.83
C SER A 117 -8.70 11.03 -11.31
N MET A 118 -8.62 9.70 -11.26
CA MET A 118 -7.38 8.96 -11.10
C MET A 118 -7.23 7.95 -12.23
N PRO A 119 -5.99 7.58 -12.62
CA PRO A 119 -5.75 6.46 -13.52
C PRO A 119 -6.43 5.20 -13.01
N THR A 120 -7.01 4.40 -13.91
CA THR A 120 -7.61 3.11 -13.56
C THR A 120 -6.55 2.22 -12.89
N GLY A 121 -6.78 1.86 -11.63
CA GLY A 121 -5.82 1.11 -10.80
C GLY A 121 -4.89 1.99 -9.95
N GLY A 122 -4.95 3.32 -10.07
CA GLY A 122 -4.11 4.25 -9.32
C GLY A 122 -4.29 4.17 -7.81
N ALA A 123 -5.53 3.94 -7.33
CA ALA A 123 -5.80 3.67 -5.92
C ALA A 123 -5.05 2.42 -5.42
N SER A 124 -5.08 1.33 -6.21
CA SER A 124 -4.36 0.10 -5.89
C SER A 124 -2.84 0.32 -5.85
N CYS A 125 -2.29 1.10 -6.78
CA CYS A 125 -0.89 1.52 -6.73
C CYS A 125 -0.55 2.28 -5.44
N CYS A 126 -1.34 3.30 -5.09
CA CYS A 126 -1.14 4.11 -3.89
C CYS A 126 -1.12 3.23 -2.62
N ILE A 127 -2.04 2.26 -2.51
CA ILE A 127 -2.10 1.33 -1.38
C ILE A 127 -0.85 0.44 -1.32
N ILE A 128 -0.45 -0.15 -2.45
CA ILE A 128 0.72 -1.02 -2.51
C ILE A 128 1.97 -0.22 -2.15
N LEU A 129 2.16 0.97 -2.72
CA LEU A 129 3.32 1.81 -2.47
C LEU A 129 3.41 2.24 -1.00
N THR A 130 2.30 2.70 -0.43
CA THR A 130 2.22 3.07 1.00
C THR A 130 2.54 1.87 1.89
N SER A 131 1.98 0.69 1.58
CA SER A 131 2.26 -0.54 2.32
C SER A 131 3.73 -0.92 2.26
N LEU A 132 4.33 -0.90 1.06
CA LEU A 132 5.73 -1.22 0.84
C LEU A 132 6.68 -0.22 1.53
N GLU A 133 6.34 1.07 1.55
CA GLU A 133 7.11 2.11 2.25
C GLU A 133 7.11 1.87 3.76
N VAL A 134 5.94 1.65 4.36
CA VAL A 134 5.80 1.40 5.80
C VAL A 134 6.52 0.11 6.19
N LEU A 135 6.36 -0.95 5.39
CA LEU A 135 7.05 -2.21 5.60
C LEU A 135 8.58 -2.04 5.55
N LYS A 136 9.11 -1.41 4.49
CA LYS A 136 10.55 -1.12 4.33
C LYS A 136 11.08 -0.31 5.52
N THR A 137 10.35 0.73 5.91
CA THR A 137 10.79 1.64 6.98
C THR A 137 10.80 0.93 8.33
N CYS A 138 9.74 0.19 8.66
CA CYS A 138 9.70 -0.57 9.91
C CYS A 138 10.74 -1.69 9.95
N GLU A 139 11.03 -2.37 8.83
CA GLU A 139 12.10 -3.38 8.77
C GLU A 139 13.49 -2.79 9.07
N ASN A 140 13.70 -1.50 8.77
CA ASN A 140 14.97 -0.80 8.96
C ASN A 140 15.07 -0.12 10.33
N GLU A 141 13.98 0.44 10.84
CA GLU A 141 13.99 1.31 12.02
C GLU A 141 13.43 0.67 13.29
N CYS A 142 12.70 -0.46 13.18
CA CYS A 142 12.02 -1.11 14.29
C CYS A 142 12.59 -2.51 14.60
N ASP A 143 12.24 -3.05 15.77
CA ASP A 143 12.65 -4.39 16.15
C ASP A 143 11.89 -5.45 15.33
N LYS A 144 12.63 -6.42 14.78
CA LYS A 144 12.06 -7.45 13.90
C LYS A 144 10.99 -8.29 14.59
N GLU A 145 11.13 -8.53 15.89
CA GLU A 145 10.15 -9.29 16.66
C GLU A 145 8.78 -8.59 16.70
N ASP A 146 8.75 -7.26 16.80
CA ASP A 146 7.51 -6.47 16.80
C ASP A 146 6.72 -6.64 15.49
N MET A 147 7.44 -6.82 14.38
CA MET A 147 6.82 -7.09 13.08
C MET A 147 6.35 -8.54 12.96
N VAL A 148 7.21 -9.48 13.36
CA VAL A 148 7.02 -10.92 13.20
C VAL A 148 5.87 -11.46 14.08
N TYR A 149 5.56 -10.78 15.18
CA TYR A 149 4.48 -11.12 16.10
C TYR A 149 3.33 -10.12 16.11
N SER A 150 3.11 -9.38 15.02
CA SER A 150 2.04 -8.39 14.93
C SER A 150 0.98 -8.76 13.89
N LEU A 151 -0.28 -8.72 14.33
CA LEU A 151 -1.45 -8.88 13.46
C LEU A 151 -1.50 -7.80 12.37
N HIS A 152 -1.13 -6.57 12.71
CA HIS A 152 -1.25 -5.43 11.79
C HIS A 152 -0.29 -5.56 10.61
N PHE A 153 0.93 -6.05 10.84
CA PHE A 153 1.87 -6.34 9.75
C PHE A 153 1.38 -7.49 8.86
N ALA A 154 0.83 -8.56 9.43
CA ALA A 154 0.24 -9.66 8.65
C ALA A 154 -0.89 -9.16 7.73
N LEU A 155 -1.78 -8.32 8.28
CA LEU A 155 -2.88 -7.70 7.54
C LEU A 155 -2.37 -6.73 6.47
N LEU A 156 -1.31 -5.96 6.74
CA LEU A 156 -0.73 -5.03 5.75
C LEU A 156 -0.12 -5.76 4.56
N TYR A 157 0.64 -6.84 4.79
CA TYR A 157 1.14 -7.71 3.71
C TYR A 157 -0.01 -8.33 2.90
N GLN A 158 -1.04 -8.84 3.59
CA GLN A 158 -2.22 -9.42 2.95
C GLN A 158 -2.95 -8.37 2.09
N TYR A 159 -3.07 -7.15 2.58
CA TYR A 159 -3.77 -6.09 1.87
C TYR A 159 -3.00 -5.60 0.64
N ALA A 160 -1.69 -5.41 0.76
CA ALA A 160 -0.82 -5.12 -0.37
C ALA A 160 -0.90 -6.23 -1.44
N ARG A 161 -0.90 -7.51 -1.03
CA ARG A 161 -1.10 -8.65 -1.94
C ARG A 161 -2.45 -8.58 -2.63
N GLN A 162 -3.53 -8.26 -1.91
CA GLN A 162 -4.87 -8.16 -2.50
C GLN A 162 -4.92 -7.06 -3.56
N LYS A 163 -4.32 -5.90 -3.29
CA LYS A 163 -4.24 -4.83 -4.29
C LYS A 163 -3.32 -5.14 -5.45
N LEU A 164 -2.28 -5.94 -5.23
CA LEU A 164 -1.45 -6.44 -6.30
C LEU A 164 -2.22 -7.43 -7.20
N ASP A 165 -3.10 -8.26 -6.63
CA ASP A 165 -4.03 -9.14 -7.37
C ASP A 165 -5.00 -8.34 -8.27
N ASP A 166 -5.57 -7.25 -7.72
CA ASP A 166 -6.42 -6.30 -8.47
C ASP A 166 -5.64 -5.72 -9.67
N LEU A 167 -4.41 -5.24 -9.45
CA LEU A 167 -3.55 -4.73 -10.53
C LEU A 167 -3.13 -5.81 -11.51
N GLY A 168 -2.83 -7.01 -11.04
CA GLY A 168 -2.45 -8.13 -11.89
C GLY A 168 -3.56 -8.48 -12.87
N THR A 169 -4.80 -8.41 -12.42
CA THR A 169 -5.98 -8.63 -13.26
C THR A 169 -6.14 -7.48 -14.25
N LEU A 170 -6.00 -6.22 -13.82
CA LEU A 170 -6.12 -5.03 -14.69
C LEU A 170 -5.04 -4.97 -15.77
N CYS A 171 -3.82 -5.45 -15.47
CA CYS A 171 -2.68 -5.40 -16.38
C CYS A 171 -2.38 -6.73 -17.10
N ALA A 172 -3.25 -7.73 -17.00
CA ALA A 172 -3.07 -9.08 -17.56
C ALA A 172 -1.74 -9.76 -17.15
N LEU A 173 -1.34 -9.54 -15.90
CA LEU A 173 -0.16 -10.13 -15.25
C LEU A 173 -0.49 -11.39 -14.46
N MET A 174 -1.79 -11.67 -14.22
CA MET A 174 -2.21 -12.94 -13.63
C MET A 174 -1.90 -14.12 -14.58
N PRO A 175 -1.72 -15.33 -14.03
CA PRO A 175 -1.61 -16.56 -14.81
C PRO A 175 -2.79 -16.72 -15.79
N ASP A 176 -2.51 -17.30 -16.96
CA ASP A 176 -3.48 -17.58 -18.04
C ASP A 176 -4.25 -16.41 -18.65
N MET A 177 -3.90 -15.17 -18.32
CA MET A 177 -4.42 -14.01 -19.02
C MET A 177 -3.64 -13.77 -20.33
N THR A 178 -4.27 -13.16 -21.32
CA THR A 178 -3.60 -12.61 -22.51
C THR A 178 -3.85 -11.11 -22.55
N PRO A 179 -2.81 -10.27 -22.70
CA PRO A 179 -2.99 -8.83 -22.66
C PRO A 179 -3.72 -8.34 -23.90
N ASP A 180 -4.82 -7.62 -23.72
CA ASP A 180 -5.44 -6.85 -24.79
C ASP A 180 -4.83 -5.43 -24.88
N SER A 181 -5.18 -4.66 -25.92
CA SER A 181 -4.66 -3.32 -26.14
C SER A 181 -5.06 -2.32 -25.05
N SER A 182 -6.22 -2.50 -24.42
CA SER A 182 -6.69 -1.64 -23.34
C SER A 182 -5.89 -1.86 -22.05
N MET A 183 -5.62 -3.12 -21.70
CA MET A 183 -4.85 -3.52 -20.52
C MET A 183 -3.38 -3.07 -20.62
N GLN A 184 -2.80 -3.11 -21.83
CA GLN A 184 -1.46 -2.57 -22.08
C GLN A 184 -1.42 -1.05 -21.88
N THR A 185 -2.45 -0.34 -22.33
CA THR A 185 -2.58 1.11 -22.15
C THR A 185 -2.69 1.46 -20.66
N ILE A 186 -3.50 0.71 -19.91
CA ILE A 186 -3.64 0.86 -18.45
C ILE A 186 -2.29 0.62 -17.76
N CYS A 187 -1.61 -0.49 -18.09
CA CYS A 187 -0.30 -0.83 -17.51
C CYS A 187 0.75 0.27 -17.76
N THR A 188 0.76 0.84 -18.96
CA THR A 188 1.65 1.95 -19.34
C THR A 188 1.31 3.21 -18.54
N SER A 189 0.03 3.59 -18.50
CA SER A 189 -0.44 4.76 -17.74
C SER A 189 -0.12 4.66 -16.25
N LEU A 190 -0.30 3.48 -15.64
CA LEU A 190 0.06 3.24 -14.25
C LEU A 190 1.57 3.33 -14.02
N SER A 191 2.37 2.70 -14.89
CA SER A 191 3.83 2.73 -14.80
C SER A 191 4.36 4.16 -14.91
N ASP A 192 3.76 4.96 -15.80
CA ASP A 192 4.10 6.37 -15.99
C ASP A 192 3.71 7.21 -14.79
N GLY A 193 2.61 6.89 -14.10
CA GLY A 193 2.11 7.62 -12.93
C GLY A 193 2.85 7.31 -11.61
N ILE A 194 3.67 6.26 -11.56
CA ILE A 194 4.45 5.88 -10.37
C ILE A 194 5.76 6.68 -10.31
N GLY A 195 6.09 7.20 -9.13
CA GLY A 195 7.33 7.90 -8.81
C GLY A 195 7.34 9.39 -9.17
N LYS A 196 6.19 10.08 -9.19
CA LYS A 196 6.10 11.51 -9.54
C LYS A 196 6.38 12.45 -8.39
N THR A 197 6.04 12.03 -7.17
CA THR A 197 6.20 12.81 -5.93
C THR A 197 7.49 12.45 -5.18
N GLN A 198 8.35 11.64 -5.81
CA GLN A 198 9.56 11.09 -5.23
C GLN A 198 10.76 12.03 -5.31
N GLY A 199 11.54 12.10 -4.23
CA GLY A 199 12.80 12.86 -4.18
C GLY A 199 14.01 12.03 -4.63
N SER A 200 15.21 12.61 -4.59
CA SER A 200 16.44 11.94 -5.06
C SER A 200 16.81 10.69 -4.26
N GLU A 201 16.39 10.58 -3.00
CA GLU A 201 16.62 9.42 -2.13
C GLU A 201 15.72 8.22 -2.50
N ASP A 202 14.63 8.45 -3.24
CA ASP A 202 13.70 7.42 -3.69
C ASP A 202 14.17 6.67 -4.96
N LEU A 203 15.35 7.05 -5.49
CA LEU A 203 15.95 6.44 -6.68
C LEU A 203 16.69 5.12 -6.37
N GLU A 204 16.69 4.66 -5.11
CA GLU A 204 17.28 3.37 -4.76
C GLU A 204 16.64 2.22 -5.55
N PRO A 205 17.42 1.21 -6.00
CA PRO A 205 16.91 0.08 -6.77
C PRO A 205 15.80 -0.73 -6.07
N ASN A 206 15.74 -0.63 -4.74
CA ASN A 206 14.78 -1.30 -3.87
C ASN A 206 13.73 -0.35 -3.27
N SER A 207 13.57 0.87 -3.79
CA SER A 207 12.47 1.75 -3.37
C SER A 207 11.11 1.14 -3.75
N PRO A 208 10.03 1.42 -3.00
CA PRO A 208 8.68 0.91 -3.30
C PRO A 208 8.26 1.12 -4.75
N SER A 209 8.50 2.32 -5.28
CA SER A 209 8.17 2.66 -6.68
C SER A 209 8.94 1.83 -7.68
N LYS A 210 10.25 1.62 -7.47
CA LYS A 210 11.04 0.75 -8.37
C LYS A 210 10.62 -0.71 -8.26
N ARG A 211 10.22 -1.17 -7.08
CA ARG A 211 9.68 -2.53 -6.90
C ARG A 211 8.35 -2.71 -7.63
N LEU A 212 7.41 -1.76 -7.50
CA LEU A 212 6.12 -1.84 -8.19
C LEU A 212 6.26 -1.67 -9.71
N GLN A 213 7.06 -0.70 -10.17
CA GLN A 213 7.37 -0.53 -11.61
C GLN A 213 7.96 -1.82 -12.20
N ARG A 214 8.88 -2.48 -11.48
CA ARG A 214 9.45 -3.76 -11.90
C ARG A 214 8.39 -4.86 -11.92
N ALA A 215 7.50 -4.91 -10.92
CA ALA A 215 6.41 -5.88 -10.88
C ALA A 215 5.46 -5.71 -12.07
N LEU A 216 5.14 -4.48 -12.45
CA LEU A 216 4.25 -4.20 -13.59
C LEU A 216 4.90 -4.47 -14.95
N SER A 217 6.25 -4.51 -15.04
CA SER A 217 6.94 -4.67 -16.32
C SER A 217 6.98 -6.10 -16.85
N SER A 218 6.76 -7.12 -16.00
CA SER A 218 6.76 -8.52 -16.44
C SER A 218 6.00 -9.43 -15.49
N ARG A 219 5.42 -10.51 -16.02
CA ARG A 219 4.74 -11.55 -15.23
C ARG A 219 5.64 -12.20 -14.18
N LEU A 220 6.91 -12.42 -14.50
CA LEU A 220 7.85 -13.03 -13.56
C LEU A 220 8.15 -12.11 -12.38
N ALA A 221 8.34 -10.80 -12.63
CA ALA A 221 8.55 -9.83 -11.57
C ALA A 221 7.29 -9.61 -10.73
N PHE A 222 6.12 -9.56 -11.37
CA PHE A 222 4.82 -9.53 -10.70
C PHE A 222 4.67 -10.71 -9.74
N GLN A 223 4.89 -11.93 -10.24
CA GLN A 223 4.80 -13.16 -9.46
C GLN A 223 5.78 -13.16 -8.29
N SER A 224 7.01 -12.68 -8.48
CA SER A 224 7.99 -12.57 -7.41
C SER A 224 7.50 -11.68 -6.26
N LEU A 225 7.01 -10.47 -6.56
CA LEU A 225 6.49 -9.57 -5.54
C LEU A 225 5.24 -10.14 -4.86
N TYR A 226 4.35 -10.76 -5.63
CA TYR A 226 3.15 -11.42 -5.11
C TYR A 226 3.48 -12.55 -4.13
N LEU A 227 4.47 -13.37 -4.48
CA LEU A 227 4.96 -14.45 -3.62
C LEU A 227 5.57 -13.93 -2.34
N GLU A 228 6.41 -12.91 -2.45
CA GLU A 228 7.06 -12.27 -1.31
C GLU A 228 6.01 -11.77 -0.30
N LEU A 229 5.02 -11.00 -0.75
CA LEU A 229 3.96 -10.47 0.11
C LEU A 229 3.12 -11.59 0.74
N THR A 230 2.79 -12.62 -0.05
CA THR A 230 1.98 -13.75 0.43
C THR A 230 2.73 -14.59 1.48
N ASP A 231 4.00 -14.90 1.22
CA ASP A 231 4.82 -15.71 2.12
C ASP A 231 5.07 -15.00 3.45
N ARG A 232 5.33 -13.70 3.42
CA ARG A 232 5.46 -12.86 4.61
C ARG A 232 4.17 -12.85 5.43
N ALA A 233 3.02 -12.63 4.79
CA ALA A 233 1.72 -12.68 5.47
C ALA A 233 1.47 -14.05 6.12
N ILE A 234 1.65 -15.15 5.38
CA ILE A 234 1.49 -16.52 5.89
C ILE A 234 2.39 -16.78 7.09
N THR A 235 3.66 -16.37 7.00
CA THR A 235 4.65 -16.58 8.05
C THR A 235 4.24 -15.85 9.33
N ILE A 236 3.88 -14.56 9.25
CA ILE A 236 3.45 -13.80 10.42
C ILE A 236 2.16 -14.38 11.00
N PHE A 237 1.15 -14.72 10.17
CA PHE A 237 -0.08 -15.36 10.65
C PHE A 237 0.17 -16.69 11.37
N LYS A 238 1.15 -17.48 10.93
CA LYS A 238 1.57 -18.71 11.65
C LYS A 238 2.18 -18.36 13.01
N ASN A 239 3.08 -17.38 13.05
CA ASN A 239 3.77 -16.98 14.28
C ASN A 239 2.81 -16.46 15.36
N ILE A 240 1.76 -15.72 14.97
CA ILE A 240 0.72 -15.23 15.89
C ILE A 240 -0.42 -16.24 16.14
N GLY A 241 -0.27 -17.50 15.73
CA GLY A 241 -1.24 -18.57 15.97
C GLY A 241 -2.55 -18.49 15.15
N ARG A 242 -2.61 -17.65 14.12
CA ARG A 242 -3.77 -17.48 13.22
C ARG A 242 -3.74 -18.50 12.07
N ALA A 243 -3.72 -19.78 12.42
CA ALA A 243 -3.57 -20.87 11.44
C ALA A 243 -4.62 -20.88 10.32
N ARG A 244 -5.85 -20.44 10.60
CA ARG A 244 -6.91 -20.33 9.56
C ARG A 244 -6.57 -19.30 8.49
N ALA A 245 -6.12 -18.10 8.88
CA ALA A 245 -5.73 -17.05 7.93
C ALA A 245 -4.54 -17.49 7.07
N ALA A 246 -3.52 -18.09 7.69
CA ALA A 246 -2.38 -18.66 6.99
C ALA A 246 -2.79 -19.76 5.98
N LYS A 247 -3.76 -20.62 6.34
CA LYS A 247 -4.28 -21.67 5.44
C LYS A 247 -5.04 -21.10 4.25
N VAL A 248 -5.89 -20.08 4.46
CA VAL A 248 -6.62 -19.43 3.36
C VAL A 248 -5.65 -18.87 2.34
N LEU A 249 -4.65 -18.09 2.78
CA LEU A 249 -3.62 -17.55 1.89
C LEU A 249 -2.81 -18.66 1.19
N GLY A 250 -2.55 -19.77 1.87
CA GLY A 250 -1.88 -20.93 1.27
C GLY A 250 -2.71 -21.60 0.16
N VAL A 251 -4.04 -21.63 0.30
CA VAL A 251 -4.95 -22.12 -0.74
C VAL A 251 -4.95 -21.16 -1.93
N ASP A 252 -5.06 -19.85 -1.68
CA ASP A 252 -5.05 -18.83 -2.74
C ASP A 252 -3.73 -18.90 -3.54
N LEU A 253 -2.60 -19.08 -2.84
CA LEU A 253 -1.30 -19.25 -3.47
C LEU A 253 -1.24 -20.50 -4.34
N ALA A 254 -1.77 -21.62 -3.87
CA ALA A 254 -1.83 -22.85 -4.65
C ALA A 254 -2.72 -22.69 -5.90
N GLN A 255 -3.82 -21.94 -5.82
CA GLN A 255 -4.66 -21.63 -6.97
C GLN A 255 -3.92 -20.77 -7.99
N PHE A 256 -3.23 -19.72 -7.54
CA PHE A 256 -2.38 -18.87 -8.39
C PHE A 256 -1.39 -19.72 -9.20
N PHE A 257 -0.70 -20.66 -8.53
CA PHE A 257 0.26 -21.50 -9.24
C PHE A 257 -0.35 -22.61 -10.10
N ARG A 258 -1.50 -23.18 -9.70
CA ARG A 258 -2.18 -24.23 -10.47
C ARG A 258 -2.53 -23.78 -11.88
N VAL A 259 -2.87 -22.49 -12.02
CA VAL A 259 -3.15 -21.85 -13.30
C VAL A 259 -1.83 -21.64 -14.08
N SER A 260 -0.71 -21.34 -13.41
CA SER A 260 0.60 -21.12 -14.06
C SER A 260 1.38 -22.37 -14.52
N VAL A 261 0.83 -23.60 -14.41
CA VAL A 261 1.61 -24.84 -14.61
C VAL A 261 1.84 -25.14 -16.10
N SER A 262 2.92 -24.56 -16.63
CA SER A 262 3.85 -25.25 -17.53
C SER A 262 5.31 -25.30 -16.99
N MET A 263 5.55 -24.89 -15.74
CA MET A 263 6.91 -24.92 -15.15
C MET A 263 6.95 -25.73 -13.85
N GLY A 264 7.53 -26.92 -13.92
CA GLY A 264 7.66 -27.90 -12.84
C GLY A 264 8.81 -27.64 -11.87
N SER A 265 8.81 -28.45 -10.79
CA SER A 265 9.74 -28.57 -9.64
C SER A 265 9.44 -27.77 -8.37
N TYR A 266 9.23 -26.44 -8.41
CA TYR A 266 8.94 -25.64 -7.19
C TYR A 266 7.56 -25.92 -6.56
N LEU A 267 6.58 -26.27 -7.40
CA LEU A 267 5.23 -26.66 -7.02
C LEU A 267 5.20 -27.88 -6.08
N LEU A 268 6.08 -28.85 -6.29
CA LEU A 268 6.08 -30.07 -5.48
C LEU A 268 6.50 -29.74 -4.04
N THR A 269 7.49 -28.88 -3.87
CA THR A 269 8.01 -28.50 -2.55
C THR A 269 7.00 -27.65 -1.77
N LEU A 270 6.36 -26.66 -2.42
CA LEU A 270 5.33 -25.83 -1.79
C LEU A 270 4.06 -26.64 -1.49
N PHE A 271 3.62 -27.50 -2.39
CA PHE A 271 2.46 -28.37 -2.20
C PHE A 271 2.70 -29.40 -1.08
N VAL A 272 3.89 -30.02 -1.04
CA VAL A 272 4.29 -30.94 0.05
C VAL A 272 4.40 -30.20 1.39
N THR A 273 4.89 -28.96 1.40
CA THR A 273 4.95 -28.15 2.63
C THR A 273 3.56 -27.74 3.10
N CYS A 274 2.65 -27.43 2.17
CA CYS A 274 1.25 -27.13 2.46
C CYS A 274 0.52 -28.38 2.99
N LEU A 275 0.71 -29.56 2.37
CA LEU A 275 0.16 -30.84 2.84
C LEU A 275 0.71 -31.25 4.22
N LYS A 276 2.01 -31.11 4.47
CA LYS A 276 2.60 -31.36 5.79
C LYS A 276 2.02 -30.43 6.87
N SER A 277 1.67 -29.19 6.50
CA SER A 277 1.02 -28.24 7.42
C SER A 277 -0.48 -28.50 7.65
N LEU A 278 -1.10 -29.38 6.86
CA LEU A 278 -2.50 -29.78 6.99
C LEU A 278 -2.71 -30.95 7.97
N GLY A 279 -1.65 -31.57 8.48
CA GLY A 279 -1.76 -32.73 9.39
C GLY A 279 -2.29 -33.99 8.71
N CYS A 280 -2.40 -34.00 7.38
CA CYS A 280 -2.67 -35.21 6.63
C CYS A 280 -1.35 -35.96 6.41
N SER A 281 -0.99 -36.80 7.37
CA SER A 281 -0.14 -37.97 7.14
C SER A 281 -0.98 -39.10 6.54
#